data_AF-A0A9P6JM14-F1
#
_entry.id   AF-A0A9P6JM14-F1
#
_cell.length_a   1.000
_cell.length_b   1.000
_cell.length_c   1.000
_cell.angle_alpha   90.00
_cell.angle_beta   90.00
_cell.angle_gamma   90.00
#
_symmetry.space_group_name_H-M   'P 1'
#
loop_
_entity.id
_entity.type
_entity.pdbx_description
1 polymer ?
#
loop_
_entity_poly.entity_id
_entity_poly.type
_entity_poly.pdbx_seq_one_letter_code
_entity_poly.pdbx_strand_id
1 'polypeptide(L)'
;MSSFLPTSAGNLAYWQLFVAVTALFNTVQNFVTVKLTRRVYNNVPENSVTPLQARTFGVWTLTSAVIRLYAAYHIHDKSIYDMAFLTYLIAFGHFSSEFFIFRTCQLSTGILGPFVVSTTTLIWMFSQYEFYVRP
;
A
#
# COMPACT_ATOMS: atom_id res chain seq x y z
N MET A 1 2.10 28.75 8.74
CA MET A 1 2.32 27.89 7.56
C MET A 1 2.16 26.45 7.99
N SER A 2 1.01 25.80 7.77
CA SER A 2 0.79 24.32 7.79
C SER A 2 -0.70 24.01 7.66
N SER A 3 -1.38 24.44 6.60
CA SER A 3 -2.80 24.09 6.40
C SER A 3 -3.01 22.79 5.60
N PHE A 4 -1.93 22.18 5.09
CA PHE A 4 -2.01 21.03 4.18
C PHE A 4 -1.43 19.73 4.75
N LEU A 5 -0.70 19.81 5.88
CA LEU A 5 -0.10 18.65 6.51
C LEU A 5 -0.99 18.13 7.65
N PRO A 6 -1.00 16.81 7.91
CA PRO A 6 -1.65 16.25 9.09
C PRO A 6 -1.19 16.95 10.36
N THR A 7 -2.11 17.17 11.29
CA THR A 7 -1.85 17.82 12.59
C THR A 7 -1.98 16.86 13.78
N SER A 8 -2.24 15.56 13.52
CA SER A 8 -2.37 14.53 14.56
C SER A 8 -1.04 14.27 15.29
N ALA A 9 -1.11 13.91 16.57
CA ALA A 9 0.06 13.51 17.34
C ALA A 9 0.72 12.24 16.77
N GLY A 10 2.06 12.20 16.75
CA GLY A 10 2.86 11.06 16.27
C GLY A 10 3.05 11.00 14.74
N ASN A 11 3.87 10.05 14.30
CA ASN A 11 4.42 10.04 12.92
C ASN A 11 3.59 9.22 11.91
N LEU A 12 2.60 8.44 12.38
CA LEU A 12 1.88 7.50 11.53
C LEU A 12 1.06 8.22 10.45
N ALA A 13 0.45 9.36 10.76
CA ALA A 13 -0.33 10.14 9.80
C ALA A 13 0.53 10.69 8.64
N TYR A 14 1.73 11.20 8.94
CA TYR A 14 2.68 11.63 7.92
C TYR A 14 3.15 10.45 7.06
N TRP A 15 3.35 9.29 7.67
CA TRP A 15 3.68 8.06 6.96
C TRP A 15 2.55 7.62 6.01
N GLN A 16 1.29 7.67 6.46
CA GLN A 16 0.13 7.37 5.62
C GLN A 16 0.07 8.29 4.40
N LEU A 17 0.32 9.59 4.59
CA LEU A 17 0.38 10.56 3.49
C LEU A 17 1.48 10.20 2.49
N PHE A 18 2.68 9.89 2.96
CA PHE A 18 3.79 9.47 2.10
C PHE A 18 3.46 8.20 1.29
N VAL A 19 2.90 7.17 1.94
CA VAL A 19 2.52 5.93 1.26
C VAL A 19 1.37 6.16 0.28
N ALA A 20 0.43 7.05 0.58
CA ALA A 20 -0.65 7.42 -0.34
C ALA A 20 -0.10 8.11 -1.60
N VAL A 21 0.81 9.08 -1.46
CA VAL A 21 1.43 9.79 -2.59
C VAL A 21 2.24 8.84 -3.48
N THR A 22 3.05 7.96 -2.87
CA THR A 22 3.82 6.96 -3.64
C THR A 22 2.92 5.96 -4.35
N ALA A 23 1.80 5.56 -3.73
CA ALA A 23 0.79 4.71 -4.35
C ALA A 23 0.08 5.41 -5.52
N LEU A 24 -0.24 6.71 -5.42
CA LEU A 24 -0.78 7.49 -6.55
C LEU A 24 0.19 7.53 -7.73
N PHE A 25 1.49 7.72 -7.47
CA PHE A 25 2.51 7.63 -8.50
C PHE A 25 2.59 6.24 -9.15
N ASN A 26 2.47 5.17 -8.35
CA ASN A 26 2.41 3.80 -8.88
C ASN A 26 1.14 3.57 -9.72
N THR A 27 -0.01 4.10 -9.30
CA THR A 27 -1.25 4.05 -10.08
C THR A 27 -1.03 4.65 -11.47
N VAL A 28 -0.55 5.89 -11.57
CA VAL A 28 -0.30 6.55 -12.87
C VAL A 28 0.63 5.70 -13.73
N GLN A 29 1.70 5.15 -13.14
CA GLN A 29 2.60 4.27 -13.88
C GLN A 29 1.91 3.02 -14.41
N ASN A 30 1.05 2.35 -13.64
CA ASN A 30 0.31 1.18 -14.10
C ASN A 30 -0.62 1.46 -15.30
N PHE A 31 -1.10 2.71 -15.46
CA PHE A 31 -1.89 3.12 -16.63
C PHE A 31 -1.02 3.44 -17.86
N VAL A 32 0.23 3.86 -17.65
CA VAL A 32 1.14 4.28 -18.73
C VAL A 32 2.08 3.15 -19.16
N THR A 33 2.49 2.26 -18.25
CA THR A 33 3.51 1.24 -18.50
C THR A 33 3.34 -0.01 -17.62
N VAL A 34 3.68 -1.15 -18.19
CA VAL A 34 3.70 -2.45 -17.48
C VAL A 34 5.06 -2.76 -16.84
N LYS A 35 6.07 -1.89 -17.03
CA LYS A 35 7.47 -2.16 -16.64
C LYS A 35 7.62 -2.41 -15.14
N LEU A 36 6.99 -1.60 -14.29
CA LEU A 36 7.08 -1.78 -12.84
C LEU A 36 6.27 -2.99 -12.37
N THR A 37 5.08 -3.20 -12.92
CA THR A 37 4.23 -4.36 -12.60
C THR A 37 4.96 -5.67 -12.90
N ARG A 38 5.69 -5.74 -14.03
CA ARG A 38 6.55 -6.88 -14.38
C ARG A 38 7.71 -7.11 -13.40
N ARG A 39 8.24 -6.05 -12.78
CA ARG A 39 9.26 -6.20 -11.74
C ARG A 39 8.69 -6.77 -10.45
N VAL A 40 7.40 -6.57 -10.18
CA VAL A 40 6.71 -7.19 -9.05
C VAL A 40 6.51 -8.68 -9.36
N TYR A 41 5.84 -9.00 -10.46
CA TYR A 41 5.58 -10.38 -10.91
C TYR A 41 6.68 -10.86 -11.84
N ASN A 42 7.88 -11.09 -11.29
CA ASN A 42 9.08 -11.38 -12.07
C ASN A 42 9.45 -12.87 -12.15
N ASN A 43 8.62 -13.76 -11.62
CA ASN A 43 8.79 -15.21 -11.71
C ASN A 43 7.71 -15.85 -12.61
N VAL A 44 7.22 -15.09 -13.58
CA VAL A 44 6.28 -15.55 -14.62
C VAL A 44 6.79 -15.09 -15.99
N PRO A 45 6.37 -15.74 -17.10
CA PRO A 45 6.67 -15.25 -18.43
C PRO A 45 6.23 -13.79 -18.60
N GLU A 46 7.02 -12.97 -19.30
CA GLU A 46 6.73 -11.52 -19.43
C GLU A 46 5.34 -11.23 -20.04
N ASN A 47 4.83 -12.16 -20.84
CA ASN A 47 3.53 -12.08 -21.50
C ASN A 47 2.36 -12.30 -20.54
N SER A 48 2.60 -12.89 -19.37
CA SER A 48 1.58 -13.10 -18.33
C SER A 48 1.19 -11.80 -17.63
N VAL A 49 2.09 -10.80 -17.59
CA VAL A 49 1.79 -9.46 -17.06
C VAL A 49 1.30 -8.57 -18.19
N THR A 50 -0.01 -8.55 -18.36
CA THR A 50 -0.70 -7.82 -19.43
C THR A 50 -0.99 -6.36 -19.05
N PRO A 51 -1.16 -5.46 -20.03
CA PRO A 51 -1.60 -4.10 -19.77
C PRO A 51 -2.96 -4.01 -19.07
N LEU A 52 -3.86 -4.97 -19.32
CA LEU A 52 -5.15 -5.03 -18.63
C LEU A 52 -4.95 -5.33 -17.14
N GLN A 53 -4.15 -6.35 -16.81
CA GLN A 53 -3.83 -6.70 -15.42
C GLN A 53 -3.12 -5.55 -14.70
N ALA A 54 -2.19 -4.85 -15.37
CA ALA A 54 -1.51 -3.70 -14.80
C ALA A 54 -2.51 -2.57 -14.44
N ARG A 55 -3.45 -2.24 -15.32
CA ARG A 55 -4.50 -1.24 -15.02
C ARG A 55 -5.39 -1.66 -13.86
N THR A 56 -5.79 -2.93 -13.79
CA THR A 56 -6.57 -3.46 -12.64
C THR A 56 -5.79 -3.35 -11.34
N PHE A 57 -4.49 -3.71 -11.35
CA PHE A 57 -3.61 -3.52 -10.19
C PHE A 57 -3.46 -2.04 -9.81
N GLY A 58 -3.41 -1.15 -10.81
CA GLY A 58 -3.41 0.29 -10.62
C GLY A 58 -4.67 0.81 -9.92
N VAL A 59 -5.86 0.35 -10.31
CA VAL A 59 -7.12 0.72 -9.64
C VAL A 59 -7.15 0.22 -8.19
N TRP A 60 -6.70 -1.01 -7.94
CA TRP A 60 -6.59 -1.54 -6.58
C TRP A 60 -5.64 -0.70 -5.71
N THR A 61 -4.50 -0.31 -6.28
CA THR A 61 -3.52 0.56 -5.64
C THR A 61 -4.10 1.95 -5.36
N LEU A 62 -4.87 2.51 -6.29
CA LEU A 62 -5.58 3.78 -6.12
C LEU A 62 -6.60 3.72 -4.98
N THR A 63 -7.41 2.66 -4.91
CA THR A 63 -8.37 2.46 -3.80
C THR A 63 -7.65 2.47 -2.46
N SER A 64 -6.54 1.74 -2.35
CA SER A 64 -5.72 1.74 -1.13
C SER A 64 -5.12 3.13 -0.84
N ALA A 65 -4.67 3.85 -1.86
CA ALA A 65 -4.11 5.18 -1.72
C ALA A 65 -5.13 6.19 -1.17
N VAL A 66 -6.37 6.14 -1.66
CA VAL A 66 -7.47 7.00 -1.19
C VAL A 66 -7.74 6.74 0.30
N ILE A 67 -7.92 5.48 0.70
CA ILE A 67 -8.18 5.12 2.10
C ILE A 67 -7.05 5.61 3.01
N ARG A 68 -5.78 5.42 2.60
CA ARG A 68 -4.61 5.86 3.36
C ARG A 68 -4.48 7.38 3.42
N LEU A 69 -4.87 8.08 2.36
CA LEU A 69 -4.93 9.54 2.36
C LEU A 69 -5.96 10.05 3.37
N TYR A 70 -7.16 9.47 3.39
CA TYR A 70 -8.16 9.80 4.42
C TYR A 70 -7.65 9.47 5.83
N ALA A 71 -7.00 8.32 6.01
CA ALA A 71 -6.40 7.96 7.29
C ALA A 71 -5.30 8.92 7.72
N ALA A 72 -4.54 9.53 6.81
CA ALA A 72 -3.56 10.55 7.15
C ALA A 72 -4.18 11.78 7.83
N TYR A 73 -5.41 12.17 7.45
CA TYR A 73 -6.09 13.35 8.02
C TYR A 73 -7.06 13.00 9.15
N HIS A 74 -7.50 11.74 9.24
CA HIS A 74 -8.50 11.28 10.21
C HIS A 74 -8.01 10.06 11.00
N ILE A 75 -6.73 10.05 11.38
CA ILE A 75 -6.11 8.87 11.98
C ILE A 75 -6.69 8.46 13.35
N HIS A 76 -7.41 9.37 14.02
CA HIS A 76 -8.10 9.09 15.28
C HIS A 76 -9.52 8.53 15.09
N ASP A 77 -10.05 8.55 13.87
CA ASP A 77 -11.33 7.90 13.58
C ASP A 77 -11.10 6.39 13.45
N LYS A 78 -11.70 5.64 14.38
CA LYS A 78 -11.60 4.18 14.43
C LYS A 78 -11.95 3.51 13.10
N SER A 79 -13.01 3.96 12.43
CA SER A 79 -13.48 3.32 11.20
C SER A 79 -12.49 3.52 10.08
N ILE A 80 -11.93 4.73 9.95
CA ILE A 80 -10.93 5.04 8.93
C ILE A 80 -9.61 4.33 9.23
N TYR A 81 -9.21 4.28 10.49
CA TYR A 81 -8.02 3.55 10.93
C TYR A 81 -8.13 2.06 10.60
N ASP A 82 -9.25 1.43 10.97
CA ASP A 82 -9.51 0.01 10.70
C ASP A 82 -9.53 -0.27 9.19
N MET A 83 -10.16 0.60 8.39
CA MET A 83 -10.14 0.47 6.93
C MET A 83 -8.71 0.53 6.37
N ALA A 84 -7.91 1.50 6.79
CA ALA A 84 -6.51 1.61 6.37
C ALA A 84 -5.70 0.37 6.79
N PHE A 85 -5.85 -0.07 8.04
CA PHE A 85 -5.25 -1.28 8.57
C PHE A 85 -5.60 -2.51 7.72
N LEU A 86 -6.87 -2.69 7.38
CA LEU A 86 -7.32 -3.79 6.52
C LEU A 86 -6.74 -3.71 5.11
N THR A 87 -6.55 -2.52 4.53
CA THR A 87 -5.85 -2.43 3.22
C THR A 87 -4.41 -2.92 3.28
N TYR A 88 -3.71 -2.69 4.40
CA TYR A 88 -2.36 -3.21 4.60
C TYR A 88 -2.38 -4.73 4.82
N LEU A 89 -3.38 -5.25 5.53
CA LEU A 89 -3.55 -6.68 5.73
C LEU A 89 -3.82 -7.41 4.40
N ILE A 90 -4.68 -6.86 3.54
CA ILE A 90 -4.94 -7.46 2.21
C ILE A 90 -3.68 -7.39 1.34
N ALA A 91 -2.96 -6.27 1.35
CA ALA A 91 -1.70 -6.14 0.59
C ALA A 91 -0.66 -7.15 1.08
N PHE A 92 -0.50 -7.32 2.39
CA PHE A 92 0.38 -8.33 2.99
C PHE A 92 -0.04 -9.74 2.58
N GLY A 93 -1.32 -10.08 2.68
CA GLY A 93 -1.85 -11.38 2.28
C GLY A 93 -1.63 -11.68 0.80
N HIS A 94 -1.88 -10.69 -0.08
CA HIS A 94 -1.63 -10.80 -1.52
C HIS A 94 -0.16 -11.06 -1.84
N PHE A 95 0.76 -10.21 -1.36
CA PHE A 95 2.18 -10.40 -1.66
C PHE A 95 2.76 -11.67 -1.01
N SER A 96 2.26 -12.07 0.16
CA SER A 96 2.64 -13.34 0.80
C SER A 96 2.16 -14.54 -0.02
N SER A 97 0.91 -14.53 -0.52
CA SER A 97 0.40 -15.63 -1.33
C SER A 97 1.12 -15.73 -2.68
N GLU A 98 1.44 -14.59 -3.31
CA GLU A 98 2.21 -14.57 -4.55
C GLU A 98 3.64 -15.09 -4.38
N PHE A 99 4.24 -14.90 -3.20
CA PHE A 99 5.56 -15.41 -2.88
C PHE A 99 5.55 -16.91 -2.50
N PHE A 100 4.70 -17.31 -1.54
CA PHE A 100 4.73 -18.66 -0.97
C PHE A 100 3.90 -19.69 -1.76
N ILE A 101 2.73 -19.29 -2.29
CA ILE A 101 1.74 -20.20 -2.86
C ILE A 101 1.82 -20.19 -4.39
N PHE A 102 1.55 -19.03 -5.01
CA PHE A 102 1.48 -18.92 -6.47
C PHE A 102 2.86 -18.81 -7.12
N ARG A 103 3.88 -18.42 -6.34
CA ARG A 103 5.28 -18.28 -6.79
C ARG A 103 5.42 -17.43 -8.05
N THR A 104 4.59 -16.40 -8.20
CA THR A 104 4.65 -15.50 -9.37
C THR A 104 5.69 -14.39 -9.20
N CYS A 105 6.19 -14.23 -7.97
CA CYS A 105 7.19 -13.25 -7.59
C CYS A 105 8.35 -13.94 -6.89
N GLN A 106 9.58 -13.54 -7.20
CA GLN A 106 10.77 -13.88 -6.42
C GLN A 106 11.26 -12.66 -5.65
N LEU A 107 12.04 -12.89 -4.59
CA LEU A 107 12.56 -11.86 -3.69
C LEU A 107 13.50 -10.92 -4.47
N SER A 108 12.91 -9.88 -5.06
CA SER A 108 13.56 -8.93 -5.96
C SER A 108 13.23 -7.51 -5.52
N THR A 109 14.04 -6.55 -5.96
CA THR A 109 13.86 -5.13 -5.63
C THR A 109 12.47 -4.58 -5.98
N GLY A 110 11.76 -5.19 -6.93
CA GLY A 110 10.40 -4.79 -7.32
C GLY A 110 9.35 -5.08 -6.26
N ILE A 111 9.28 -6.32 -5.74
CA ILE A 111 8.28 -6.72 -4.73
C ILE A 111 8.70 -6.36 -3.30
N LEU A 112 10.01 -6.26 -3.05
CA LEU A 112 10.53 -6.01 -1.71
C LEU A 112 9.99 -4.70 -1.13
N GLY A 113 9.89 -3.64 -1.95
CA GLY A 113 9.33 -2.35 -1.52
C GLY A 113 7.90 -2.46 -1.00
N PRO A 114 6.92 -2.87 -1.84
CA PRO A 114 5.54 -3.07 -1.40
C PRO A 114 5.38 -4.04 -0.24
N PHE A 115 6.15 -5.13 -0.21
CA PHE A 115 6.08 -6.14 0.85
C PHE A 115 6.60 -5.65 2.19
N VAL A 116 7.74 -4.95 2.20
CA VAL A 116 8.29 -4.34 3.42
C VAL A 116 7.35 -3.25 3.91
N VAL A 117 6.91 -2.34 3.05
CA VAL A 117 6.01 -1.24 3.43
C VAL A 117 4.70 -1.78 3.99
N SER A 118 4.10 -2.81 3.39
CA SER A 118 2.86 -3.38 3.92
C SER A 118 3.07 -4.04 5.28
N THR A 119 4.13 -4.81 5.45
CA THR A 119 4.44 -5.53 6.70
C THR A 119 4.78 -4.56 7.83
N THR A 120 5.70 -3.62 7.60
CA THR A 120 6.12 -2.66 8.65
C THR A 120 4.98 -1.72 9.04
N THR A 121 4.18 -1.27 8.08
CA THR A 121 3.04 -0.40 8.39
C THR A 121 1.95 -1.16 9.14
N LEU A 122 1.67 -2.41 8.77
CA LEU A 122 0.70 -3.25 9.48
C LEU A 122 1.09 -3.42 10.95
N ILE A 123 2.35 -3.76 11.22
CA ILE A 123 2.89 -3.92 12.58
C ILE A 123 2.84 -2.59 13.34
N TRP A 124 3.22 -1.48 12.69
CA TRP A 124 3.22 -0.17 13.32
C TRP A 124 1.80 0.28 13.69
N MET A 125 0.84 0.10 12.78
CA MET A 125 -0.56 0.41 13.06
C MET A 125 -1.09 -0.46 14.20
N PHE A 126 -0.81 -1.75 14.20
CA PHE A 126 -1.20 -2.63 15.30
C PHE A 126 -0.61 -2.17 16.65
N SER A 127 0.68 -1.83 16.68
CA SER A 127 1.41 -1.44 17.89
C SER A 127 1.02 -0.05 18.42
N GLN A 128 0.38 0.78 17.62
CA GLN A 128 -0.08 2.13 17.99
C GLN A 128 -1.60 2.24 17.99
N TYR A 129 -2.30 1.11 17.96
CA TYR A 129 -3.75 1.09 17.89
C TYR A 129 -4.38 1.82 19.08
N GLU A 130 -3.95 1.51 20.30
CA GLU A 130 -4.43 2.20 21.50
C GLU A 130 -4.13 3.70 21.41
N PHE A 131 -2.87 4.10 21.19
CA PHE A 131 -2.48 5.52 21.08
C PHE A 131 -3.33 6.35 20.09
N TYR A 132 -3.72 5.77 18.95
CA TYR A 132 -4.50 6.50 17.93
C TYR A 132 -6.01 6.36 18.07
N VAL A 133 -6.51 5.19 18.47
CA VAL A 133 -7.93 4.82 18.36
C VAL A 133 -8.63 4.72 19.72
N ARG A 134 -7.92 4.38 20.80
CA ARG A 134 -8.52 4.20 22.13
C ARG A 134 -7.84 5.16 23.12
N PRO A 135 -8.57 6.16 23.65
CA PRO A 135 -8.00 7.11 24.61
C PRO A 135 -7.51 6.44 25.89
#